data_AF-A0A7W0VD33-F1
#
_entry.id   AF-A0A7W0VD33-F1
#
_cell.length_a   1.000
_cell.length_b   1.000
_cell.length_c   1.000
_cell.angle_alpha   90.00
_cell.angle_beta   90.00
_cell.angle_gamma   90.00
#
_symmetry.space_group_name_H-M   'P 1'
#
loop_
_entity.id
_entity.type
_entity.pdbx_description
1 polymer ?
#
loop_
_entity_poly.entity_id
_entity_poly.type
_entity_poly.pdbx_seq_one_letter_code
_entity_poly.pdbx_strand_id
1 'polypeptide(L)'
;MGSPRRARRAAPLAPPPRKPMALARRVSLFEREVTVRLAPVAVELLHGAARILSEGEFAGDVYTGSTMLTVDLARTSALISDSPDSTTAQRVAFLYAADERCRTHARRIAVSEARIGAGCDLSVPHVDVESRAKGPEVHLSLNIEAQRRNA
;
A
#
# COMPACT_ATOMS: atom_id res chain seq x y z
N MET A 1 -48.63 -92.73 -6.56
CA MET A 1 -47.35 -92.47 -5.87
C MET A 1 -46.95 -91.01 -6.11
N GLY A 2 -46.56 -90.29 -5.07
CA GLY A 2 -46.66 -88.84 -4.95
C GLY A 2 -45.75 -88.01 -5.87
N SER A 3 -46.30 -86.91 -6.39
CA SER A 3 -45.57 -85.86 -7.11
C SER A 3 -45.03 -84.83 -6.10
N PRO A 4 -43.74 -84.43 -6.16
CA PRO A 4 -43.19 -83.49 -5.21
C PRO A 4 -43.67 -82.05 -5.48
N ARG A 5 -44.21 -81.39 -4.44
CA ARG A 5 -44.54 -79.96 -4.42
C ARG A 5 -43.28 -79.13 -4.71
N ARG A 6 -43.25 -78.47 -5.87
CA ARG A 6 -42.20 -77.52 -6.25
C ARG A 6 -42.31 -76.27 -5.38
N ALA A 7 -41.33 -76.00 -4.52
CA ALA A 7 -41.25 -74.77 -3.75
C ALA A 7 -41.15 -73.55 -4.69
N ARG A 8 -42.07 -72.60 -4.55
CA ARG A 8 -42.03 -71.31 -5.27
C ARG A 8 -40.84 -70.50 -4.73
N ARG A 9 -39.83 -70.27 -5.58
CA ARG A 9 -38.74 -69.31 -5.30
C ARG A 9 -39.35 -67.91 -5.23
N ALA A 10 -39.19 -67.22 -4.09
CA ALA A 10 -39.59 -65.82 -3.95
C ALA A 10 -38.76 -64.92 -4.89
N ALA A 11 -39.42 -63.99 -5.55
CA ALA A 11 -38.78 -63.04 -6.46
C ALA A 11 -37.87 -62.06 -5.69
N PRO A 12 -36.74 -61.60 -6.25
CA PRO A 12 -35.86 -60.64 -5.59
C PRO A 12 -36.58 -59.30 -5.37
N LEU A 13 -36.50 -58.76 -4.16
CA LEU A 13 -36.98 -57.42 -3.82
C LEU A 13 -36.16 -56.36 -4.58
N ALA A 14 -36.84 -55.42 -5.24
CA ALA A 14 -36.20 -54.33 -5.96
C ALA A 14 -35.45 -53.40 -4.99
N PRO A 15 -34.26 -52.90 -5.35
CA PRO A 15 -33.48 -52.01 -4.50
C PRO A 15 -34.20 -50.67 -4.29
N PRO A 16 -34.07 -50.04 -3.09
CA PRO A 16 -34.74 -48.79 -2.77
C PRO A 16 -34.21 -47.62 -3.63
N PRO A 17 -35.08 -46.63 -3.93
CA PRO A 17 -34.70 -45.47 -4.74
C PRO A 17 -33.64 -44.63 -4.02
N ARG A 18 -32.50 -44.42 -4.69
CA ARG A 18 -31.40 -43.59 -4.16
C ARG A 18 -31.75 -42.10 -4.30
N LYS A 19 -31.48 -41.31 -3.26
CA LYS A 19 -31.56 -39.84 -3.32
C LYS A 19 -30.64 -39.33 -4.44
N PRO A 20 -31.08 -38.35 -5.26
CA PRO A 20 -30.25 -37.82 -6.34
C PRO A 20 -28.99 -37.19 -5.75
N MET A 21 -27.85 -37.56 -6.33
CA MET A 21 -26.53 -37.07 -5.94
C MET A 21 -26.45 -35.60 -6.32
N ALA A 22 -26.29 -34.71 -5.34
CA ALA A 22 -26.09 -33.28 -5.62
C ALA A 22 -24.75 -33.09 -6.35
N LEU A 23 -24.78 -32.51 -7.53
CA LEU A 23 -23.59 -32.14 -8.29
C LEU A 23 -22.78 -31.13 -7.48
N ALA A 24 -21.57 -31.49 -7.06
CA ALA A 24 -20.65 -30.56 -6.43
C ALA A 24 -20.30 -29.46 -7.46
N ARG A 25 -20.63 -28.20 -7.16
CA ARG A 25 -20.20 -27.08 -7.98
C ARG A 25 -18.67 -27.02 -7.94
N ARG A 26 -18.01 -27.05 -9.11
CA ARG A 26 -16.57 -26.82 -9.21
C ARG A 26 -16.27 -25.41 -8.70
N VAL A 27 -15.42 -25.31 -7.69
CA VAL A 27 -14.95 -24.03 -7.12
C VAL A 27 -13.49 -23.79 -7.52
N SER A 28 -13.09 -22.52 -7.67
CA SER A 28 -11.68 -22.18 -7.92
C SER A 28 -10.85 -22.52 -6.69
N LEU A 29 -9.75 -23.23 -6.89
CA LEU A 29 -8.82 -23.59 -5.82
C LEU A 29 -7.92 -22.41 -5.41
N PHE A 30 -7.68 -21.49 -6.33
CA PHE A 30 -6.73 -20.41 -6.16
C PHE A 30 -7.44 -19.06 -6.05
N GLU A 31 -6.97 -18.26 -5.12
CA GLU A 31 -7.29 -16.83 -5.01
C GLU A 31 -6.15 -16.01 -5.62
N ARG A 32 -6.51 -14.89 -6.26
CA ARG A 32 -5.54 -13.98 -6.87
C ARG A 32 -5.44 -12.72 -6.03
N GLU A 33 -4.26 -12.50 -5.46
CA GLU A 33 -3.90 -11.22 -4.86
C GLU A 33 -3.35 -10.27 -5.93
N VAL A 34 -3.86 -9.03 -5.97
CA VAL A 34 -3.36 -7.96 -6.83
C VAL A 34 -2.86 -6.83 -5.95
N THR A 35 -1.55 -6.64 -5.88
CA THR A 35 -0.94 -5.54 -5.13
C THR A 35 -0.67 -4.35 -6.04
N VAL A 36 -1.13 -3.17 -5.63
CA VAL A 36 -0.82 -1.89 -6.30
C VAL A 36 0.29 -1.19 -5.52
N ARG A 37 1.29 -0.67 -6.23
CA ARG A 37 2.47 0.01 -5.68
C ARG A 37 2.86 1.18 -6.58
N LEU A 38 3.48 2.22 -6.01
CA LEU A 38 4.14 3.23 -6.82
C LEU A 38 5.38 2.62 -7.48
N ALA A 39 5.54 2.91 -8.77
CA ALA A 39 6.77 2.57 -9.47
C ALA A 39 7.93 3.41 -8.88
N PRO A 40 9.16 2.85 -8.75
CA PRO A 40 10.30 3.61 -8.22
C PRO A 40 10.54 4.94 -8.95
N VAL A 41 10.48 4.90 -10.29
CA VAL A 41 10.62 6.10 -11.14
C VAL A 41 9.50 7.12 -10.90
N ALA A 42 8.29 6.66 -10.58
CA ALA A 42 7.18 7.56 -10.27
C ALA A 42 7.41 8.28 -8.93
N VAL A 43 7.97 7.59 -7.92
CA VAL A 43 8.34 8.21 -6.63
C VAL A 43 9.37 9.32 -6.85
N GLU A 44 10.42 9.04 -7.62
CA GLU A 44 11.46 10.01 -7.95
C GLU A 44 10.89 11.22 -8.70
N LEU A 45 10.03 10.98 -9.70
CA LEU A 45 9.39 12.02 -10.48
C LEU A 45 8.48 12.91 -9.62
N LEU A 46 7.63 12.31 -8.78
CA LEU A 46 6.73 13.04 -7.88
C LEU A 46 7.52 13.91 -6.91
N HIS A 47 8.62 13.40 -6.35
CA HIS A 47 9.50 14.18 -5.49
C HIS A 47 10.25 15.29 -6.25
N GLY A 48 10.73 15.03 -7.45
CA GLY A 48 11.37 16.05 -8.29
C GLY A 48 10.42 17.17 -8.73
N ALA A 49 9.12 16.89 -8.82
CA ALA A 49 8.09 17.87 -9.11
C ALA A 49 7.51 18.56 -7.86
N ALA A 50 7.88 18.10 -6.66
CA ALA A 50 7.34 18.61 -5.41
C ALA A 50 7.81 20.04 -5.15
N ARG A 51 6.89 20.90 -4.68
CA ARG A 51 7.28 22.11 -3.95
C ARG A 51 7.62 21.71 -2.52
N ILE A 52 8.81 22.12 -2.07
CA ILE A 52 9.34 21.83 -0.74
C ILE A 52 9.30 23.11 0.08
N LEU A 53 8.77 23.02 1.29
CA LEU A 53 8.84 24.04 2.32
C LEU A 53 9.38 23.40 3.59
N SER A 54 10.48 23.92 4.11
CA SER A 54 11.16 23.36 5.28
C SER A 54 11.43 24.43 6.33
N GLU A 55 11.21 24.05 7.58
CA GLU A 55 11.43 24.88 8.76
C GLU A 55 12.12 24.03 9.84
N GLY A 56 12.87 24.66 10.73
CA GLY A 56 13.45 23.98 11.87
C GLY A 56 14.35 24.87 12.70
N GLU A 57 14.62 24.41 13.92
CA GLU A 57 15.42 25.12 14.90
C GLU A 57 16.17 24.16 15.83
N PHE A 58 17.13 24.72 16.57
CA PHE A 58 17.84 24.01 17.63
C PHE A 58 17.33 24.42 19.00
N ALA A 59 17.04 23.41 19.83
CA ALA A 59 16.90 23.55 21.27
C ALA A 59 18.10 22.86 21.94
N GLY A 60 19.18 23.62 22.16
CA GLY A 60 20.47 23.06 22.58
C GLY A 60 21.07 22.19 21.47
N ASP A 61 21.31 20.90 21.76
CA ASP A 61 21.85 19.93 20.79
C ASP A 61 20.77 19.16 20.02
N VAL A 62 19.49 19.40 20.31
CA VAL A 62 18.37 18.76 19.61
C VAL A 62 17.88 19.67 18.49
N TYR A 63 17.80 19.12 17.28
CA TYR A 63 17.18 19.74 16.12
C TYR A 63 15.75 19.22 15.97
N THR A 64 14.79 20.13 15.88
CA THR A 64 13.41 19.81 15.49
C THR A 64 13.09 20.55 14.21
N GLY A 65 12.57 19.84 13.22
CA GLY A 65 12.21 20.42 11.94
C GLY A 65 10.95 19.81 11.34
N SER A 66 10.36 20.54 10.41
CA SER A 66 9.27 20.08 9.57
C SER A 66 9.60 20.33 8.11
N THR A 67 9.15 19.45 7.24
CA THR A 67 9.33 19.56 5.80
C THR A 67 8.03 19.13 5.12
N MET A 68 7.40 20.06 4.40
CA MET A 68 6.19 19.83 3.64
C MET A 68 6.51 19.68 2.15
N LEU A 69 6.14 18.54 1.58
CA LEU A 69 6.19 18.32 0.14
C LEU A 69 4.79 18.43 -0.40
N THR A 70 4.57 19.34 -1.35
CA THR A 70 3.31 19.45 -2.08
C THR A 70 3.53 19.08 -3.54
N VAL A 71 2.89 18.01 -3.97
CA VAL A 71 2.90 17.52 -5.35
C VAL A 71 1.56 17.82 -5.99
N ASP A 72 1.57 18.64 -7.03
CA ASP A 72 0.41 18.88 -7.89
C ASP A 72 0.46 17.89 -9.06
N LEU A 73 -0.44 16.89 -9.04
CA LEU A 73 -0.47 15.86 -10.10
C LEU A 73 -0.83 16.44 -11.46
N ALA A 74 -1.54 17.57 -11.55
CA ALA A 74 -1.85 18.18 -12.84
C ALA A 74 -0.57 18.61 -13.57
N ARG A 75 0.45 19.04 -12.82
CA ARG A 75 1.76 19.43 -13.36
C ARG A 75 2.62 18.23 -13.80
N THR A 76 2.30 17.02 -13.36
CA THR A 76 2.99 15.79 -13.77
C THR A 76 2.26 15.02 -14.87
N SER A 77 1.14 15.54 -15.37
CA SER A 77 0.27 14.90 -16.38
C SER A 77 0.97 14.56 -17.72
N ALA A 78 2.03 15.28 -18.09
CA ALA A 78 2.83 14.96 -19.27
C ALA A 78 3.75 13.75 -19.08
N LEU A 79 3.95 13.30 -17.83
CA LEU A 79 4.93 12.28 -17.45
C LEU A 79 4.28 11.05 -16.82
N ILE A 80 3.02 11.14 -16.40
CA ILE A 80 2.27 10.07 -15.74
C ILE A 80 1.03 9.77 -16.55
N SER A 81 0.79 8.48 -16.83
CA SER A 81 -0.35 8.03 -17.63
C SER A 81 -1.68 8.06 -16.87
N ASP A 82 -1.64 7.96 -15.54
CA ASP A 82 -2.83 8.04 -14.69
C ASP A 82 -3.40 9.46 -14.68
N SER A 83 -4.74 9.55 -14.72
CA SER A 83 -5.44 10.83 -14.66
C SER A 83 -5.06 11.61 -13.39
N PRO A 84 -4.70 12.91 -13.48
CA PRO A 84 -4.33 13.74 -12.34
C PRO A 84 -5.58 14.23 -11.59
N ASP A 85 -6.37 13.30 -11.08
CA ASP A 85 -7.60 13.58 -10.36
C ASP A 85 -7.48 13.30 -8.85
N SER A 86 -8.54 13.59 -8.12
CA SER A 86 -8.59 13.39 -6.68
C SER A 86 -8.52 11.93 -6.25
N THR A 87 -8.97 11.00 -7.10
CA THR A 87 -8.92 9.57 -6.83
C THR A 87 -7.47 9.07 -6.92
N THR A 88 -6.75 9.49 -7.97
CA THR A 88 -5.33 9.20 -8.11
C THR A 88 -4.51 9.82 -6.97
N ALA A 89 -4.77 11.08 -6.61
CA ALA A 89 -4.10 11.73 -5.48
C ALA A 89 -4.32 10.97 -4.16
N GLN A 90 -5.55 10.53 -3.87
CA GLN A 90 -5.84 9.73 -2.68
C GLN A 90 -5.10 8.39 -2.68
N ARG A 91 -5.02 7.70 -3.84
CA ARG A 91 -4.26 6.45 -3.96
C ARG A 91 -2.77 6.67 -3.74
N VAL A 92 -2.20 7.71 -4.34
CA VAL A 92 -0.79 8.08 -4.12
C VAL A 92 -0.55 8.38 -2.64
N ALA A 93 -1.41 9.17 -2.02
CA ALA A 93 -1.30 9.52 -0.60
C ALA A 93 -1.34 8.26 0.30
N PHE A 94 -2.28 7.35 0.03
CA PHE A 94 -2.38 6.07 0.73
C PHE A 94 -1.11 5.22 0.56
N LEU A 95 -0.55 5.15 -0.64
CA LEU A 95 0.68 4.39 -0.92
C LEU A 95 1.90 4.99 -0.19
N TYR A 96 1.97 6.31 -0.01
CA TYR A 96 3.00 6.93 0.83
C TYR A 96 2.89 6.51 2.30
N ALA A 97 1.68 6.32 2.82
CA ALA A 97 1.48 5.85 4.20
C ALA A 97 1.80 4.35 4.35
N ALA A 98 1.43 3.53 3.35
CA ALA A 98 1.46 2.08 3.43
C ALA A 98 2.76 1.42 2.91
N ASP A 99 3.45 2.01 1.93
CA ASP A 99 4.65 1.42 1.31
C ASP A 99 5.94 2.00 1.91
N GLU A 100 6.72 1.15 2.59
CA GLU A 100 7.99 1.54 3.21
C GLU A 100 9.00 2.14 2.23
N ARG A 101 8.95 1.79 0.95
CA ARG A 101 9.87 2.36 -0.05
C ARG A 101 9.57 3.83 -0.29
N CYS A 102 8.28 4.19 -0.31
CA CYS A 102 7.85 5.58 -0.44
C CYS A 102 8.25 6.37 0.81
N ARG A 103 8.00 5.80 2.01
CA ARG A 103 8.44 6.40 3.28
C ARG A 103 9.95 6.59 3.34
N THR A 104 10.72 5.57 2.97
CA THR A 104 12.18 5.64 2.93
C THR A 104 12.66 6.79 2.05
N HIS A 105 12.05 6.97 0.87
CA HIS A 105 12.43 8.04 -0.04
C HIS A 105 12.03 9.43 0.51
N ALA A 106 10.85 9.56 1.12
CA ALA A 106 10.43 10.79 1.77
C ALA A 106 11.36 11.15 2.96
N ARG A 107 11.74 10.16 3.78
CA ARG A 107 12.67 10.35 4.90
C ARG A 107 14.03 10.88 4.45
N ARG A 108 14.56 10.43 3.31
CA ARG A 108 15.81 10.96 2.76
C ARG A 108 15.70 12.45 2.44
N ILE A 109 14.56 12.89 1.92
CA ILE A 109 14.31 14.31 1.64
C ILE A 109 14.27 15.10 2.94
N ALA A 110 13.49 14.65 3.95
CA ALA A 110 13.45 15.32 5.25
C ALA A 110 14.84 15.45 5.90
N VAL A 111 15.66 14.39 5.87
CA VAL A 111 17.03 14.42 6.41
C VAL A 111 17.92 15.39 5.62
N SER A 112 17.78 15.42 4.30
CA SER A 112 18.53 16.35 3.44
C SER A 112 18.16 17.80 3.78
N GLU A 113 16.87 18.13 3.80
CA GLU A 113 16.39 19.47 4.12
C GLU A 113 16.74 19.90 5.55
N ALA A 114 16.66 18.97 6.51
CA ALA A 114 17.06 19.25 7.88
C ALA A 114 18.55 19.57 8.02
N ARG A 115 19.42 18.89 7.28
CA ARG A 115 20.86 19.21 7.27
C ARG A 115 21.12 20.57 6.64
N ILE A 116 20.39 20.90 5.57
CA ILE A 116 20.47 22.22 4.93
C ILE A 116 20.04 23.31 5.93
N GLY A 117 18.89 23.13 6.59
CA GLY A 117 18.35 24.08 7.58
C GLY A 117 19.20 24.19 8.84
N ALA A 118 19.74 23.07 9.34
CA ALA A 118 20.62 23.04 10.50
C ALA A 118 22.01 23.63 10.23
N GLY A 119 22.46 23.63 8.96
CA GLY A 119 23.81 24.05 8.58
C GLY A 119 24.92 23.13 9.09
N CYS A 120 24.59 21.93 9.56
CA CYS A 120 25.54 20.95 10.07
C CYS A 120 25.05 19.50 9.84
N ASP A 121 25.92 18.54 10.15
CA ASP A 121 25.51 17.14 10.19
C ASP A 121 24.60 16.85 11.39
N LEU A 122 23.62 15.98 11.15
CA LEU A 122 22.66 15.51 12.14
C LEU A 122 22.85 14.00 12.36
N SER A 123 22.85 13.58 13.62
CA SER A 123 22.86 12.18 14.05
C SER A 123 21.46 11.75 14.53
N VAL A 124 21.19 10.45 14.42
CA VAL A 124 19.95 9.81 14.92
C VAL A 124 18.66 10.50 14.44
N PRO A 125 18.44 10.71 13.12
CA PRO A 125 17.21 11.33 12.66
C PRO A 125 16.02 10.38 12.83
N HIS A 126 15.07 10.74 13.69
CA HIS A 126 13.73 10.17 13.72
C HIS A 126 12.86 10.97 12.76
N VAL A 127 12.18 10.29 11.83
CA VAL A 127 11.34 10.96 10.83
C VAL A 127 9.97 10.31 10.77
N ASP A 128 8.98 11.10 11.15
CA ASP A 128 7.57 10.81 10.99
C ASP A 128 7.07 11.31 9.65
N VAL A 129 6.33 10.44 8.96
CA VAL A 129 5.83 10.69 7.60
C VAL A 129 4.32 10.60 7.62
N GLU A 130 3.66 11.72 7.40
CA GLU A 130 2.23 11.81 7.20
C GLU A 130 1.92 12.16 5.75
N SER A 131 0.79 11.66 5.25
CA SER A 131 0.40 11.83 3.86
C SER A 131 -1.10 12.09 3.77
N ARG A 132 -1.48 13.07 2.94
CA ARG A 132 -2.87 13.44 2.68
C ARG A 132 -3.05 13.90 1.25
N ALA A 133 -4.26 13.79 0.74
CA ALA A 133 -4.63 14.33 -0.58
C ALA A 133 -5.67 15.44 -0.43
N LYS A 134 -5.59 16.46 -1.29
CA LYS A 134 -6.59 17.54 -1.38
C LYS A 134 -6.81 17.90 -2.85
N GLY A 135 -7.95 17.54 -3.41
CA GLY A 135 -8.16 17.66 -4.85
C GLY A 135 -7.09 16.84 -5.60
N PRO A 136 -6.46 17.37 -6.66
CA PRO A 136 -5.38 16.69 -7.38
C PRO A 136 -4.00 16.81 -6.70
N GLU A 137 -3.91 17.44 -5.52
CA GLU A 137 -2.66 17.61 -4.80
C GLU A 137 -2.44 16.50 -3.77
N VAL A 138 -1.18 16.08 -3.64
CA VAL A 138 -0.68 15.23 -2.57
C VAL A 138 0.21 16.06 -1.67
N HIS A 139 -0.04 16.03 -0.37
CA HIS A 139 0.78 16.68 0.64
C HIS A 139 1.42 15.62 1.54
N LEU A 140 2.73 15.69 1.67
CA LEU A 140 3.49 14.92 2.64
C LEU A 140 4.00 15.88 3.71
N SER A 141 3.71 15.57 4.97
CA SER A 141 4.26 16.28 6.12
C SER A 141 5.32 15.38 6.75
N LEU A 142 6.56 15.86 6.78
CA LEU A 142 7.69 15.13 7.32
C LEU A 142 8.19 15.87 8.56
N ASN A 143 8.04 15.27 9.73
CA ASN A 143 8.54 15.83 10.97
C ASN A 143 9.82 15.10 11.35
N ILE A 144 10.85 15.85 11.71
CA ILE A 144 12.16 15.30 12.03
C ILE A 144 12.65 15.80 13.38
N GLU A 145 13.14 14.86 14.16
CA GLU A 145 13.90 15.11 15.37
C GLU A 145 15.27 14.47 15.22
N ALA A 146 16.33 15.21 15.50
CA ALA A 146 17.69 14.72 15.38
C ALA A 146 18.61 15.38 16.42
N GLN A 147 19.81 14.84 16.56
CA GLN A 147 20.84 15.45 17.40
C GLN A 147 21.91 16.11 16.53
N ARG A 148 22.49 17.20 17.01
CA ARG A 148 23.70 17.76 16.43
C ARG A 148 24.80 16.72 16.48
N ARG A 149 25.46 16.48 15.34
CA ARG A 149 26.66 15.65 15.33
C ARG A 149 27.83 16.50 15.84
N ASN A 150 28.28 16.24 17.06
CA ASN A 150 29.53 16.80 17.55
C ASN A 150 30.68 16.22 16.72
N ALA A 151 31.50 17.12 16.15
CA ALA A 151 32.69 16.77 15.39
C ALA A 151 33.76 16.15 16.29
#